data_AF-A0A927NM59-F1
#
_entry.id   AF-A0A927NM59-F1
#
_cell.length_a   1.000
_cell.length_b   1.000
_cell.length_c   1.000
_cell.angle_alpha   90.00
_cell.angle_beta   90.00
_cell.angle_gamma   90.00
#
_symmetry.space_group_name_H-M   'P 1'
#
loop_
_entity.id
_entity.type
_entity.pdbx_description
1 polymer ?
#
loop_
_entity_poly.entity_id
_entity_poly.type
_entity_poly.pdbx_seq_one_letter_code
_entity_poly.pdbx_strand_id
1 'polypeptide(L)' 'MVTKPPIDELTQIAGNKYILCCAVTKRAKQLDQMQANDEISTNVKTISFAAEELYDGKIVLSKE' A
#
# COMPACT_ATOMS: atom_id res chain seq x y z
N MET A 1 -14.19 -3.00 -7.32
CA MET A 1 -14.10 -4.24 -6.51
C MET A 1 -12.63 -4.41 -6.14
N VAL A 2 -12.30 -4.46 -4.84
CA VAL A 2 -10.91 -4.57 -4.34
C VAL A 2 -10.54 -6.05 -4.22
N THR A 3 -10.48 -6.75 -5.36
CA THR A 3 -10.12 -8.19 -5.41
C THR A 3 -8.72 -8.44 -5.94
N LYS A 4 -8.01 -7.38 -6.33
CA LYS A 4 -6.60 -7.41 -6.72
C LYS A 4 -5.87 -6.24 -6.05
N PRO A 5 -4.67 -6.46 -5.51
CA PRO A 5 -4.05 -7.76 -5.22
C PRO A 5 -4.79 -8.56 -4.11
N PRO A 6 -4.71 -9.91 -4.09
CA PRO A 6 -5.40 -10.72 -3.10
C PRO A 6 -4.74 -10.59 -1.71
N ILE A 7 -5.59 -10.59 -0.67
CA ILE A 7 -5.16 -10.30 0.71
C ILE A 7 -4.21 -11.37 1.28
N ASP A 8 -4.36 -12.62 0.87
CA ASP A 8 -3.47 -13.71 1.27
C ASP A 8 -2.04 -13.46 0.79
N GLU A 9 -1.84 -13.10 -0.48
CA GLU A 9 -0.51 -12.81 -1.02
C GLU A 9 0.13 -11.59 -0.32
N LEU A 10 -0.64 -10.52 -0.12
CA LEU A 10 -0.18 -9.35 0.63
C LEU A 10 0.21 -9.70 2.08
N THR A 11 -0.55 -10.59 2.72
CA THR A 11 -0.28 -11.04 4.08
C THR A 11 0.95 -11.93 4.14
N GLN A 12 1.20 -12.76 3.12
CA GLN A 12 2.43 -13.54 3.01
C GLN A 12 3.66 -12.65 2.87
N ILE A 13 3.58 -11.57 2.07
CA ILE A 13 4.66 -10.59 1.90
C ILE A 13 4.94 -9.87 3.23
N ALA A 14 3.91 -9.43 3.94
CA ALA A 14 4.05 -8.75 5.22
C ALA A 14 4.38 -9.67 6.40
N GLY A 15 4.10 -10.97 6.26
CA GLY A 15 4.19 -11.98 7.31
C GLY A 15 3.14 -11.87 8.43
N ASN A 16 2.38 -10.77 8.51
CA ASN A 16 1.32 -10.57 9.49
C ASN A 16 0.29 -9.54 8.99
N LYS A 17 -1.01 -9.86 9.14
CA LYS A 17 -2.16 -9.00 8.77
C LYS A 17 -2.14 -7.61 9.43
N TYR A 18 -1.64 -7.51 10.66
CA TYR A 18 -1.53 -6.23 11.37
C TYR A 18 -0.39 -5.38 10.81
N ILE A 19 0.75 -6.02 10.49
CA ILE A 19 1.89 -5.36 9.85
C ILE A 19 1.47 -4.85 8.47
N LEU A 20 0.74 -5.66 7.70
CA LEU A 20 0.19 -5.28 6.41
C LEU A 20 -0.69 -4.02 6.53
N CYS A 21 -1.63 -3.99 7.48
CA CYS A 21 -2.51 -2.84 7.69
C CYS A 21 -1.71 -1.57 8.01
N CYS A 22 -0.76 -1.66 8.94
CA CYS A 22 0.09 -0.54 9.32
C CYS A 22 0.94 -0.05 8.15
N ALA A 23 1.52 -0.95 7.37
CA ALA A 23 2.37 -0.64 6.23
C ALA A 23 1.61 0.06 5.10
N VAL A 24 0.50 -0.54 4.66
CA VAL A 24 -0.37 0.03 3.62
C VAL A 24 -0.89 1.39 4.06
N THR A 25 -1.27 1.55 5.34
CA THR A 25 -1.74 2.84 5.87
C THR A 25 -0.66 3.91 5.87
N LYS A 26 0.57 3.58 6.30
CA LYS A 26 1.71 4.52 6.27
C LYS A 26 2.01 4.98 4.85
N ARG A 27 2.01 4.04 3.89
CA ARG A 27 2.25 4.36 2.47
C ARG A 27 1.12 5.18 1.88
N ALA A 28 -0.13 4.79 2.13
CA ALA A 28 -1.29 5.51 1.64
C ALA A 28 -1.29 6.97 2.10
N LYS A 29 -0.89 7.26 3.34
CA LYS A 29 -0.72 8.64 3.83
C LYS A 29 0.35 9.43 3.07
N GLN A 30 1.47 8.80 2.71
CA GLN A 30 2.49 9.46 1.90
C GLN A 30 1.94 9.81 0.51
N LEU A 31 1.24 8.87 -0.12
CA LEU A 31 0.61 9.08 -1.43
C LEU A 31 -0.48 10.14 -1.38
N ASP A 32 -1.23 10.23 -0.28
CA ASP A 32 -2.25 11.25 -0.04
C ASP A 32 -1.64 12.64 0.06
N GLN A 33 -0.51 12.78 0.77
CA GLN A 33 0.26 14.02 0.81
C GLN A 33 0.84 14.40 -0.56
N MET A 34 1.34 13.43 -1.33
CA MET A 34 1.83 13.66 -2.69
C MET A 34 0.70 14.05 -3.66
N GLN A 35 -0.50 13.49 -3.49
CA GLN A 35 -1.70 13.93 -4.23
C GLN A 35 -2.12 15.34 -3.85
N ALA A 36 -2.04 15.71 -2.56
CA ALA A 36 -2.31 17.07 -2.11
C ALA A 36 -1.31 18.11 -2.65
N ASN A 37 -0.10 17.66 -3.02
CA ASN A 37 0.93 18.48 -3.65
C ASN A 37 0.90 18.43 -5.20
N ASP A 38 -0.14 17.85 -5.81
CA ASP A 38 -0.27 17.66 -7.27
C ASP A 38 0.85 16.80 -7.92
N GLU A 39 1.59 16.01 -7.13
CA GLU A 39 2.68 15.14 -7.62
C GLU A 39 2.17 13.81 -8.18
N ILE A 40 0.94 13.40 -7.83
CA ILE A 40 0.31 12.14 -8.26
C ILE A 40 -1.12 12.41 -8.73
N SER A 41 -1.58 11.68 -9.74
CA SER A 41 -2.98 11.73 -10.20
C SER A 41 -3.97 11.51 -9.06
N THR A 42 -4.88 12.45 -8.87
CA THR A 42 -5.94 12.41 -7.83
C THR A 42 -7.03 11.38 -8.12
N ASN A 43 -7.04 10.76 -9.30
CA ASN A 43 -8.07 9.80 -9.69
C ASN A 43 -7.82 8.37 -9.14
N VAL A 44 -6.69 8.13 -8.49
CA VAL A 44 -6.36 6.82 -7.90
C VAL A 44 -6.56 6.84 -6.39
N LYS A 45 -7.18 5.79 -5.85
CA LYS A 45 -7.27 5.61 -4.40
C LYS A 45 -5.89 5.24 -3.86
N THR A 46 -5.33 6.08 -3.00
CA THR A 46 -4.00 5.91 -2.39
C THR A 46 -3.82 4.57 -1.70
N ILE A 47 -4.86 4.04 -1.06
CA ILE A 47 -4.85 2.73 -0.42
C ILE A 47 -4.69 1.59 -1.43
N SER A 48 -5.40 1.67 -2.56
CA SER A 48 -5.30 0.66 -3.63
C SER A 48 -3.92 0.69 -4.28
N PHE A 49 -3.41 1.89 -4.54
CA PHE A 49 -2.07 2.07 -5.10
C PHE A 49 -0.98 1.56 -4.15
N ALA A 50 -1.09 1.85 -2.85
CA ALA A 50 -0.16 1.33 -1.84
C ALA A 50 -0.16 -0.20 -1.75
N ALA A 51 -1.33 -0.84 -1.90
CA ALA A 51 -1.43 -2.29 -1.92
C ALA A 51 -0.79 -2.89 -3.19
N GLU A 52 -0.95 -2.24 -4.35
CA GLU A 52 -0.27 -2.63 -5.58
C GLU A 52 1.25 -2.47 -5.49
N GLU A 53 1.75 -1.36 -4.94
CA GLU A 53 3.19 -1.15 -4.74
C GLU A 53 3.80 -2.20 -3.79
N LEU A 54 3.06 -2.61 -2.76
CA LEU A 54 3.48 -3.68 -1.85
C LEU A 54 3.52 -5.03 -2.56
N TYR A 55 2.53 -5.32 -3.41
CA TYR A 55 2.47 -6.53 -4.21
C TYR A 55 3.58 -6.61 -5.27
N ASP A 56 3.87 -5.50 -5.93
CA ASP A 56 4.91 -5.35 -6.95
C ASP A 56 6.34 -5.39 -6.36
N GLY A 57 6.46 -5.46 -5.03
CA GLY A 57 7.74 -5.52 -4.32
C GLY A 57 8.49 -4.19 -4.24
N LYS A 58 7.83 -3.06 -4.58
CA LYS A 58 8.41 -1.71 -4.46
C LYS A 58 8.57 -1.27 -3.01
N ILE A 59 7.80 -1.85 -2.09
CA ILE A 59 7.83 -1.54 -0.66
C ILE A 59 8.43 -2.73 0.09
N VAL A 60 9.61 -2.52 0.68
CA VAL A 60 10.24 -3.51 1.56
C VAL A 60 9.81 -3.23 3.00
N LEU A 61 9.18 -4.22 3.62
CA LEU A 61 8.78 -4.15 5.02
C LEU A 61 9.94 -4.60 5.90
N SER A 62 10.71 -3.64 6.41
CA SER A 62 11.70 -3.92 7.46
C SER A 62 10.96 -4.21 8.77
N LYS A 63 11.13 -5.43 9.28
CA LYS A 63 10.79 -5.75 10.67
C LYS A 63 11.95 -5.23 11.52
N GLU A 64 11.77 -4.06 12.13
CA GLU A 64 12.52 -3.69 13.34
C GLU A 64 12.14 -4.62 14.50
#